data_AF-E7D1Y3-F1
#
_entry.id   AF-E7D1Y3-F1
#
_cell.length_a   1.000
_cell.length_b   1.000
_cell.length_c   1.000
_cell.angle_alpha   90.00
_cell.angle_beta   90.00
_cell.angle_gamma   90.00
#
_symmetry.space_group_name_H-M   'P 1'
#
loop_
_entity.id
_entity.type
_entity.pdbx_description
1 polymer ?
#
loop_
_entity_poly.entity_id
_entity_poly.type
_entity_poly.pdbx_seq_one_letter_code
_entity_poly.pdbx_strand_id
1 'polypeptide(L)' 'MKDSYKTNINIFNKVYDQLPAFVDVFDEETFYVFVIFFTLGTILVAFILSRFITIKAVD' A
#
# COMPACT_ATOMS: atom_id res chain seq x y z
N MET A 1 -0.33 3.26 -32.32
CA MET A 1 -0.67 3.91 -31.03
C MET A 1 -1.92 3.32 -30.37
N LYS A 2 -2.99 3.00 -31.12
CA LYS A 2 -4.23 2.40 -30.59
C LYS A 2 -4.05 0.99 -29.99
N ASP A 3 -3.08 0.22 -30.48
CA ASP A 3 -2.82 -1.15 -30.02
C ASP A 3 -2.11 -1.21 -28.67
N SER A 4 -1.19 -0.27 -28.39
CA SER A 4 -0.50 -0.19 -27.09
C SER A 4 -1.48 0.12 -25.95
N TYR A 5 -2.45 1.01 -26.18
CA TYR A 5 -3.50 1.33 -25.20
C TYR A 5 -4.40 0.12 -24.91
N LYS A 6 -4.78 -0.65 -25.94
CA LYS A 6 -5.54 -1.90 -25.79
C LYS A 6 -4.77 -2.95 -25.01
N THR A 7 -3.48 -3.12 -25.29
CA THR A 7 -2.61 -4.06 -24.57
C THR A 7 -2.52 -3.68 -23.09
N ASN A 8 -2.30 -2.40 -22.78
CA ASN A 8 -2.25 -1.91 -21.40
C ASN A 8 -3.58 -2.17 -20.67
N ILE A 9 -4.72 -1.81 -21.27
CA ILE A 9 -6.04 -2.08 -20.68
C ILE A 9 -6.26 -3.57 -20.41
N ASN A 10 -5.86 -4.43 -21.35
CA ASN A 10 -6.09 -5.87 -21.19
C ASN A 10 -5.23 -6.47 -20.06
N ILE A 11 -4.05 -5.90 -19.81
CA ILE A 11 -3.20 -6.26 -18.65
C ILE A 11 -3.83 -5.74 -17.36
N PHE A 12 -4.29 -4.49 -17.34
CA PHE A 12 -4.97 -3.91 -16.18
C PHE A 12 -6.21 -4.71 -15.79
N ASN A 13 -7.07 -5.06 -16.75
CA ASN A 13 -8.27 -5.86 -16.48
C ASN A 13 -7.93 -7.24 -15.93
N LYS A 14 -6.91 -7.92 -16.46
CA LYS A 14 -6.48 -9.24 -15.95
C LYS A 14 -5.95 -9.16 -14.52
N VAL A 15 -5.21 -8.12 -14.17
CA VAL A 15 -4.71 -7.92 -12.80
C VAL A 15 -5.86 -7.55 -11.87
N TYR A 16 -6.78 -6.70 -12.32
CA TYR A 16 -7.93 -6.27 -11.54
C TYR A 16 -8.90 -7.44 -11.26
N ASP A 17 -9.15 -8.30 -12.24
CA ASP A 17 -9.99 -9.50 -12.09
C ASP A 17 -9.39 -10.54 -11.12
N GLN A 18 -8.06 -10.52 -10.93
CA GLN A 18 -7.37 -11.41 -9.99
C GLN A 18 -7.35 -10.86 -8.56
N LEU A 19 -7.63 -9.57 -8.38
CA LEU A 19 -7.67 -8.96 -7.07
C LEU A 19 -9.08 -9.12 -6.49
N PRO A 20 -9.23 -9.74 -5.30
CA PRO A 20 -10.52 -9.78 -4.62
C PRO A 20 -11.01 -8.35 -4.33
N ALA A 21 -12.33 -8.17 -4.25
CA ALA A 21 -12.85 -6.87 -3.85
C ALA A 21 -12.40 -6.58 -2.41
N PHE A 22 -12.21 -5.31 -2.10
CA PHE A 22 -11.72 -4.90 -0.78
C PHE A 22 -12.58 -5.46 0.37
N VAL A 23 -13.90 -5.48 0.18
CA VAL A 23 -14.87 -6.02 1.14
C VAL A 23 -14.83 -7.55 1.26
N ASP A 24 -14.30 -8.25 0.25
CA ASP A 24 -14.07 -9.69 0.33
C ASP A 24 -12.80 -10.02 1.11
N VAL A 25 -11.87 -9.06 1.24
CA VAL A 25 -10.62 -9.19 2.00
C VAL A 25 -10.77 -8.68 3.43
N PHE A 26 -11.54 -7.61 3.62
CA PHE A 26 -11.69 -6.93 4.90
C PHE A 26 -13.15 -6.67 5.25
N ASP A 27 -13.55 -7.20 6.41
CA ASP A 27 -14.73 -6.74 7.13
C ASP A 27 -14.43 -5.43 7.87
N GLU A 28 -15.46 -4.64 8.18
CA GLU A 28 -15.35 -3.34 8.84
C GLU A 28 -14.51 -3.40 10.13
N GLU A 29 -14.81 -4.36 11.00
CA GLU A 29 -14.08 -4.55 12.27
C GLU A 29 -12.61 -4.91 12.03
N THR A 30 -12.34 -5.83 11.10
CA THR A 30 -10.98 -6.28 10.79
C THR A 30 -10.17 -5.16 10.12
N PHE A 31 -10.80 -4.33 9.30
CA PHE A 31 -10.18 -3.17 8.70
C PHE A 31 -9.74 -2.15 9.76
N TYR A 32 -10.59 -1.82 10.72
CA TYR A 32 -10.22 -0.89 11.80
C TYR A 32 -9.06 -1.42 12.63
N VAL A 33 -9.08 -2.71 12.98
CA VAL A 33 -7.98 -3.37 13.70
C VAL A 33 -6.69 -3.29 12.89
N PHE A 34 -6.74 -3.61 11.59
CA PHE A 34 -5.59 -3.49 10.69
C PHE A 34 -5.03 -2.07 10.66
N VAL A 35 -5.87 -1.04 10.46
CA VAL A 35 -5.43 0.37 10.38
C VAL A 35 -4.76 0.80 11.68
N ILE A 36 -5.29 0.42 12.83
CA ILE A 36 -4.70 0.75 14.14
C ILE A 36 -3.31 0.13 14.25
N PHE A 37 -3.18 -1.19 14.03
CA PHE A 37 -1.90 -1.87 14.15
C PHE A 37 -0.88 -1.41 13.10
N PHE A 38 -1.33 -1.17 11.86
CA PHE A 38 -0.48 -0.66 10.79
C PHE A 38 0.05 0.74 11.12
N THR A 39 -0.80 1.62 11.66
CA THR A 39 -0.41 2.97 12.07
C THR A 39 0.57 2.92 13.23
N LEU A 40 0.27 2.15 14.28
CA LEU A 40 1.17 1.97 15.42
C LEU A 40 2.51 1.36 15.00
N GLY A 41 2.50 0.37 14.11
CA GLY A 41 3.69 -0.24 13.53
C GLY A 41 4.51 0.78 12.74
N THR A 42 3.86 1.62 11.92
CA THR A 42 4.52 2.68 11.17
C THR A 42 5.18 3.70 12.08
N ILE A 43 4.50 4.12 13.15
CA ILE A 43 5.06 5.03 14.17
C ILE A 43 6.28 4.39 14.84
N LEU A 44 6.18 3.11 15.23
CA LEU A 44 7.27 2.37 15.85
C LEU A 44 8.48 2.30 14.90
N VAL A 45 8.26 1.93 13.63
CA VAL A 45 9.31 1.89 12.61
C VAL A 45 9.91 3.28 12.40
N ALA A 46 9.10 4.33 12.29
CA ALA A 46 9.58 5.70 12.14
C ALA A 46 10.44 6.14 13.34
N PHE A 47 10.05 5.77 14.56
CA PHE A 47 10.81 6.04 15.78
C PHE A 47 12.14 5.29 15.80
N ILE A 48 12.13 4.00 15.44
CA ILE A 48 13.35 3.20 15.29
C ILE A 48 14.25 3.83 14.24
N LEU A 49 13.73 4.12 13.05
CA LEU A 49 14.50 4.72 11.95
C LEU A 49 15.04 6.11 12.32
N SER A 50 14.31 6.92 13.08
CA SER A 50 14.81 8.19 13.61
C SER A 50 16.10 8.04 14.42
N ARG A 51 16.27 6.92 15.14
CA ARG A 51 17.52 6.62 15.85
C ARG A 51 18.66 6.21 14.94
N PHE A 52 18.38 5.56 13.81
CA PHE A 52 19.41 5.03 12.90
C PHE A 52 19.78 5.97 11.76
N ILE A 53 18.84 6.80 11.32
CA ILE A 53 19.01 7.74 10.23
C ILE A 53 19.34 9.11 10.84
N THR A 54 20.63 9.39 11.01
CA THR A 54 21.09 10.75 11.32
C THR A 54 20.88 11.62 10.10
N ILE A 55 19.81 12.42 10.09
CA ILE A 55 19.60 13.44 9.06
C ILE A 55 20.67 14.51 9.25
N LYS A 56 21.69 14.48 8.41
CA LYS A 56 22.68 15.56 8.33
C LYS A 56 22.08 16.70 7.52
N ALA A 57 22.17 17.92 8.05
CA ALA A 57 21.88 19.10 7.25
C ALA A 57 22.84 19.11 6.05
N VAL A 58 22.29 19.35 4.87
CA VAL A 58 23.08 19.66 3.67
C VAL A 58 23.26 21.18 3.70
N ASP A 59 24.50 21.63 3.88
CA ASP A 59 24.90 23.01 3.61
C ASP A 59 24.87 23.31 2.11
#